data_AF-A0A7J2LSG4-F1
#
_entry.id   AF-A0A7J2LSG4-F1
#
_cell.length_a   1.000
_cell.length_b   1.000
_cell.length_c   1.000
_cell.angle_alpha   90.00
_cell.angle_beta   90.00
_cell.angle_gamma   90.00
#
_symmetry.space_group_name_H-M   'P 1'
#
loop_
_entity.id
_entity.type
_entity.pdbx_description
1 polymer ?
#
loop_
_entity_poly.entity_id
_entity_poly.type
_entity_poly.pdbx_seq_one_letter_code
_entity_poly.pdbx_strand_id
1 'polypeptide(L)'
;MFKMIHLGNEDEIFEAEIAIVPLQSLYVHEEILEEYLTKLIRLISKSGVFKHPIIVDKNSGVILDGMHRYTALKRLGYDYIVAYLVDYNHSSIQIGRWHREIEGTIPVNFLREIESKLSHFFEINGEFVRVSFETLEEDMNSRKAAFGIYVEERRELYGFYCDVKDIHEFFYMIRKTELMIRNKLNNANMRYFSDEFLKNLESRPYRGGERKRLIIIVPRITKREVVYYATRGRIFPPKTTRHIIPIRPLFVNYPMNLLRKSGYDLDFLNQVLSKMLSQRRILKVRGKVYIDRFYEDDYLIIFS
;
A
#
# COMPACT_ATOMS: atom_id res chain seq x y z
N MET A 1 14.12 9.89 -21.05
CA MET A 1 13.82 8.91 -19.98
C MET A 1 15.14 8.28 -19.55
N PHE A 2 15.28 7.88 -18.29
CA PHE A 2 16.49 7.25 -17.77
C PHE A 2 16.24 5.76 -17.54
N LYS A 3 16.90 4.88 -18.29
CA LYS A 3 16.72 3.43 -18.20
C LYS A 3 17.52 2.85 -17.04
N MET A 4 16.93 1.86 -16.38
CA MET A 4 17.55 1.09 -15.31
C MET A 4 17.35 -0.39 -15.60
N ILE A 5 18.44 -1.15 -15.52
CA ILE A 5 18.43 -2.60 -15.69
C ILE A 5 19.00 -3.21 -14.41
N HIS A 6 18.27 -4.15 -13.84
CA HIS A 6 18.66 -4.90 -12.66
C HIS A 6 18.62 -6.40 -12.95
N LEU A 7 19.76 -7.06 -12.78
CA LEU A 7 19.84 -8.51 -12.78
C LEU A 7 19.39 -9.00 -11.40
N GLY A 8 18.23 -9.65 -11.36
CA GLY A 8 17.68 -10.27 -10.16
C GLY A 8 18.42 -11.54 -9.76
N ASN A 9 17.94 -12.21 -8.70
CA ASN A 9 18.57 -13.43 -8.18
C ASN A 9 18.32 -14.68 -9.04
N GLU A 10 17.35 -14.64 -9.96
CA GLU A 10 16.95 -15.78 -10.82
C GLU A 10 17.32 -15.54 -12.30
N ASP A 11 18.32 -14.71 -12.58
CA ASP A 11 18.74 -14.29 -13.93
C ASP A 11 17.67 -13.60 -14.79
N GLU A 12 16.47 -13.36 -14.24
CA GLU A 12 15.47 -12.50 -14.87
C GLU A 12 15.91 -11.04 -14.84
N ILE A 13 15.90 -10.43 -16.03
CA ILE A 13 16.25 -9.02 -16.23
C ILE A 13 15.05 -8.16 -15.85
N PHE A 14 15.19 -7.40 -14.76
CA PHE A 14 14.22 -6.39 -14.38
C PHE A 14 14.55 -5.05 -15.05
N GLU A 15 13.77 -4.68 -16.06
CA GLU A 15 13.87 -3.40 -16.75
C GLU A 15 12.84 -2.40 -16.24
N ALA A 16 13.29 -1.18 -15.98
CA ALA A 16 12.44 -0.09 -15.56
C ALA A 16 13.01 1.26 -15.99
N GLU A 17 12.20 2.31 -15.93
CA GLU A 17 12.58 3.63 -16.41
C GLU A 17 12.18 4.72 -15.42
N ILE A 18 13.02 5.74 -15.23
CA ILE A 18 12.64 6.97 -14.56
C ILE A 18 12.27 7.99 -15.63
N ALA A 19 11.04 8.49 -15.57
CA ALA A 19 10.48 9.39 -16.57
C ALA A 19 9.65 10.51 -15.93
N ILE A 20 9.51 11.61 -16.66
CA ILE A 20 8.50 12.63 -16.39
C ILE A 20 7.21 12.21 -17.09
N VAL A 21 6.10 12.15 -16.35
CA VAL A 21 4.79 11.76 -16.87
C VAL A 21 3.72 12.79 -16.51
N PRO A 22 2.66 12.97 -17.33
CA PRO A 22 1.52 13.80 -16.98
C PRO A 22 0.77 13.27 -15.75
N LEU A 23 0.37 14.14 -14.83
CA LEU A 23 -0.45 13.74 -13.68
C LEU A 23 -1.83 13.22 -14.11
N GLN A 24 -2.37 13.74 -15.22
CA GLN A 24 -3.68 13.34 -15.71
C GLN A 24 -3.72 11.92 -16.30
N SER A 25 -2.57 11.33 -16.64
CA SER A 25 -2.50 9.98 -17.21
C SER A 25 -2.40 8.88 -16.15
N LEU A 26 -2.52 9.23 -14.86
CA LEU A 26 -2.27 8.32 -13.75
C LEU A 26 -3.56 8.01 -12.98
N TYR A 27 -3.66 6.75 -12.54
CA TYR A 27 -4.77 6.26 -11.73
C TYR A 27 -4.31 5.97 -10.30
N VAL A 28 -5.02 6.52 -9.33
CA VAL A 28 -4.86 6.16 -7.92
C VAL A 28 -5.66 4.89 -7.63
N HIS A 29 -5.11 4.00 -6.80
CA HIS A 29 -5.80 2.78 -6.38
C HIS A 29 -6.13 2.76 -4.88
N GLU A 30 -5.59 3.69 -4.10
CA GLU A 30 -5.84 3.81 -2.66
C GLU A 30 -6.25 5.22 -2.25
N GLU A 31 -7.13 5.30 -1.27
CA GLU A 31 -7.46 6.50 -0.52
C GLU A 31 -6.22 7.05 0.19
N ILE A 32 -6.17 8.37 0.32
CA ILE A 32 -5.13 9.08 1.06
C ILE A 32 -5.62 9.47 2.46
N LEU A 33 -4.66 9.77 3.33
CA LEU A 33 -4.92 10.33 4.65
C LEU A 33 -4.61 11.83 4.61
N GLU A 34 -5.63 12.66 4.82
CA GLU A 34 -5.54 14.12 4.70
C GLU A 34 -4.49 14.75 5.62
N GLU A 35 -4.30 14.21 6.83
CA GLU A 35 -3.29 14.70 7.77
C GLU A 35 -1.87 14.58 7.19
N TYR A 36 -1.55 13.44 6.58
CA TYR A 36 -0.26 13.22 5.93
C TYR A 36 -0.12 14.06 4.67
N LEU A 37 -1.20 14.24 3.91
CA LEU A 37 -1.19 15.08 2.72
C LEU A 37 -0.89 16.54 3.07
N THR A 38 -1.52 17.09 4.10
CA THR A 38 -1.32 18.49 4.52
C THR A 38 0.13 18.75 4.92
N LYS A 39 0.72 17.83 5.70
CA LYS A 39 2.14 17.86 6.06
C LYS A 39 3.04 17.80 4.81
N LEU A 40 2.72 16.91 3.86
CA LEU A 40 3.50 16.73 2.64
C LEU A 40 3.45 17.96 1.72
N ILE A 41 2.28 18.58 1.54
CA ILE A 41 2.11 19.82 0.75
C ILE A 41 3.03 20.90 1.30
N ARG A 42 3.06 21.10 2.63
CA ARG A 42 3.94 22.09 3.27
C ARG A 42 5.42 21.83 3.01
N LEU A 43 5.84 20.56 3.03
CA LEU A 43 7.22 20.16 2.75
C LEU A 43 7.59 20.36 1.27
N ILE A 44 6.70 19.96 0.36
CA ILE A 44 6.90 20.10 -1.09
C ILE A 44 6.96 21.58 -1.48
N SER A 45 6.05 22.42 -0.98
CA SER A 45 6.05 23.86 -1.30
C SER A 45 7.32 24.60 -0.85
N LYS A 46 7.99 24.09 0.18
CA LYS A 46 9.28 24.62 0.65
C LYS A 46 10.49 23.99 -0.05
N SER A 47 10.27 22.93 -0.84
CA SER A 47 11.34 22.23 -1.53
C SER A 47 11.51 22.77 -2.95
N GLY A 48 12.75 23.01 -3.38
CA GLY A 48 13.05 23.30 -4.78
C GLY A 48 13.05 22.05 -5.67
N VAL A 49 12.98 20.85 -5.09
CA VAL A 49 13.15 19.58 -5.81
C VAL A 49 12.12 18.51 -5.43
N PHE A 50 11.73 17.72 -6.41
CA PHE A 50 10.98 16.49 -6.22
C PHE A 50 11.95 15.34 -5.95
N LYS A 51 12.05 14.93 -4.68
CA LYS A 51 13.12 14.05 -4.18
C LYS A 51 13.00 12.60 -4.63
N HIS A 52 11.83 11.99 -4.48
CA HIS A 52 11.64 10.56 -4.69
C HIS A 52 10.58 10.33 -5.77
N PRO A 53 10.86 9.58 -6.84
CA PRO A 53 9.87 9.30 -7.87
C PRO A 53 8.72 8.47 -7.28
N ILE A 54 7.50 8.67 -7.80
CA ILE A 54 6.39 7.74 -7.53
C ILE A 54 6.63 6.46 -8.33
N ILE A 55 6.06 5.33 -7.91
CA ILE A 55 6.16 4.07 -8.67
C ILE A 55 4.86 3.86 -9.42
N VAL A 56 4.96 3.56 -10.71
CA VAL A 56 3.80 3.48 -11.61
C VAL A 56 3.94 2.25 -12.50
N ASP A 57 2.85 1.52 -12.67
CA ASP A 57 2.76 0.50 -13.72
C ASP A 57 2.77 1.16 -15.09
N LYS A 58 3.82 0.90 -15.89
CA LYS A 58 4.01 1.50 -17.21
C LYS A 58 2.88 1.19 -18.18
N ASN A 59 2.20 0.05 -18.00
CA ASN A 59 1.18 -0.43 -18.93
C ASN A 59 -0.21 0.18 -18.65
N SER A 60 -0.56 0.40 -17.39
CA SER A 60 -1.89 0.88 -16.98
C SER A 60 -1.92 2.31 -16.46
N GLY A 61 -0.76 2.91 -16.10
CA GLY A 61 -0.69 4.21 -15.44
C GLY A 61 -1.12 4.17 -13.97
N VAL A 62 -1.36 2.98 -13.41
CA VAL A 62 -1.74 2.82 -12.00
C VAL A 62 -0.54 3.10 -11.11
N ILE A 63 -0.71 3.98 -10.14
CA ILE A 63 0.35 4.32 -9.19
C ILE A 63 0.45 3.21 -8.15
N LEU A 64 1.61 2.57 -8.00
CA LEU A 64 1.85 1.47 -7.06
C LEU A 64 2.36 1.96 -5.69
N ASP A 65 3.13 3.05 -5.68
CA ASP A 65 3.51 3.77 -4.46
C ASP A 65 3.65 5.28 -4.72
N GLY A 66 3.20 6.10 -3.78
CA GLY A 66 3.32 7.56 -3.82
C GLY A 66 2.02 8.34 -4.03
N MET A 67 0.86 7.80 -3.65
CA MET A 67 -0.46 8.43 -3.80
C MET A 67 -0.48 9.82 -3.16
N HIS A 68 0.07 9.98 -1.95
CA HIS A 68 0.14 11.30 -1.31
C HIS A 68 0.99 12.30 -2.09
N ARG A 69 2.11 11.86 -2.71
CA ARG A 69 2.97 12.72 -3.53
C ARG A 69 2.26 13.17 -4.81
N TYR A 70 1.59 12.23 -5.48
CA TYR A 70 0.73 12.52 -6.62
C TYR A 70 -0.34 13.56 -6.27
N THR A 71 -1.11 13.30 -5.20
CA THR A 71 -2.20 14.20 -4.80
C THR A 71 -1.70 15.55 -4.33
N ALA A 72 -0.54 15.62 -3.67
CA ALA A 72 0.08 16.88 -3.26
C ALA A 72 0.45 17.75 -4.47
N LEU A 73 1.11 17.17 -5.48
CA LEU A 73 1.45 17.87 -6.72
C LEU A 73 0.19 18.32 -7.46
N LYS A 74 -0.82 17.45 -7.56
CA LYS A 74 -2.12 17.78 -8.16
C LYS A 74 -2.79 18.98 -7.47
N ARG A 75 -2.84 19.00 -6.13
CA ARG A 75 -3.39 20.13 -5.36
C ARG A 75 -2.59 21.42 -5.48
N LEU A 76 -1.28 21.31 -5.66
CA LEU A 76 -0.40 22.46 -5.87
C LEU A 76 -0.41 22.98 -7.32
N GLY A 77 -1.20 22.37 -8.21
CA GLY A 77 -1.34 22.77 -9.61
C GLY A 77 -0.09 22.50 -10.45
N TYR A 78 0.63 21.43 -10.15
CA TYR A 78 1.63 20.89 -11.08
C TYR A 78 0.94 20.07 -12.17
N ASP A 79 1.63 19.89 -13.30
CA ASP A 79 1.12 19.20 -14.48
C ASP A 79 1.77 17.83 -14.68
N TYR A 80 3.02 17.72 -14.23
CA TYR A 80 3.87 16.55 -14.40
C TYR A 80 4.39 16.03 -13.06
N ILE A 81 4.86 14.79 -13.06
CA ILE A 81 5.50 14.14 -11.92
C ILE A 81 6.63 13.24 -12.38
N VAL A 82 7.67 13.09 -11.56
CA VAL A 82 8.71 12.09 -11.79
C VAL A 82 8.19 10.73 -11.34
N ALA A 83 8.14 9.77 -12.26
CA ALA A 83 7.70 8.42 -12.03
C ALA A 83 8.83 7.42 -12.33
N TYR A 84 8.83 6.34 -11.57
CA TYR A 84 9.56 5.12 -11.83
C TYR A 84 8.57 4.12 -12.45
N LEU A 85 8.69 3.97 -13.76
CA LEU A 85 7.87 3.14 -14.62
C LEU A 85 8.39 1.71 -14.57
N VAL A 86 7.56 0.80 -14.07
CA VAL A 86 7.86 -0.62 -13.95
C VAL A 86 6.82 -1.44 -14.71
N ASP A 87 7.20 -2.63 -15.17
CA ASP A 87 6.19 -3.61 -15.60
C ASP A 87 5.58 -4.27 -14.37
N TYR A 88 4.36 -3.89 -14.00
CA TYR A 88 3.77 -4.41 -12.78
C TYR A 88 3.56 -5.94 -12.83
N ASN A 89 3.37 -6.52 -14.01
CA ASN A 89 3.18 -7.97 -14.14
C ASN A 89 4.47 -8.77 -13.95
N HIS A 90 5.63 -8.13 -13.89
CA HIS A 90 6.91 -8.80 -13.65
C HIS A 90 6.86 -9.59 -12.33
N SER A 91 7.34 -10.85 -12.38
CA SER A 91 7.39 -11.84 -11.28
C SER A 91 8.01 -11.27 -9.99
N SER A 92 9.14 -10.57 -10.12
CA SER A 92 9.90 -9.96 -9.02
C SER A 92 9.16 -8.86 -8.26
N ILE A 93 8.10 -8.27 -8.82
CA ILE A 93 7.25 -7.34 -8.07
C ILE A 93 6.23 -8.17 -7.29
N GLN A 94 6.22 -8.02 -5.98
CA GLN A 94 5.29 -8.75 -5.12
C GLN A 94 4.22 -7.81 -4.55
N ILE A 95 3.03 -8.35 -4.31
CA ILE A 95 1.96 -7.70 -3.55
C ILE A 95 1.74 -8.49 -2.27
N GLY A 96 2.08 -7.88 -1.14
CA GLY A 96 1.82 -8.41 0.19
C GLY A 96 0.58 -7.81 0.83
N ARG A 97 0.33 -8.23 2.07
CA ARG A 97 -0.78 -7.74 2.89
C ARG A 97 -0.31 -6.83 4.03
N TRP A 98 -1.23 -5.97 4.47
CA TRP A 98 -1.12 -5.21 5.71
C TRP A 98 -2.21 -5.68 6.67
N HIS A 99 -1.88 -6.56 7.60
CA HIS A 99 -2.77 -6.93 8.70
C HIS A 99 -2.77 -5.83 9.77
N ARG A 100 -3.82 -5.78 10.61
CA ARG A 100 -4.00 -4.71 11.59
C ARG A 100 -3.92 -5.28 13.00
N GLU A 101 -2.92 -4.85 13.78
CA GLU A 101 -2.80 -5.13 15.21
C GLU A 101 -3.42 -3.97 15.97
N ILE A 102 -4.34 -4.26 16.87
CA ILE A 102 -4.96 -3.29 17.77
C ILE A 102 -4.76 -3.78 19.20
N GLU A 103 -4.15 -2.94 20.04
CA GLU A 103 -3.98 -3.25 21.46
C GLU A 103 -5.32 -3.06 22.19
N GLY A 104 -5.79 -4.09 22.90
CA GLY A 104 -7.01 -4.03 23.70
C GLY A 104 -7.76 -5.36 23.82
N THR A 105 -8.90 -5.30 24.51
CA THR A 105 -9.79 -6.45 24.75
C THR A 105 -11.20 -6.09 24.33
N ILE A 106 -11.87 -6.98 23.60
CA ILE A 106 -13.29 -6.82 23.26
C ILE A 106 -14.13 -7.94 23.87
N PRO A 107 -15.33 -7.65 24.42
CA PRO A 107 -16.28 -8.68 24.83
C PRO A 107 -16.68 -9.59 23.66
N VAL A 108 -17.04 -10.85 23.92
CA VAL A 108 -17.56 -11.79 22.89
C VAL A 108 -18.70 -11.16 22.09
N ASN A 109 -19.64 -10.52 22.80
CA ASN A 109 -20.81 -9.89 22.18
C ASN A 109 -20.45 -8.76 21.23
N PHE A 110 -19.24 -8.19 21.31
CA PHE A 110 -18.82 -7.14 20.40
C PHE A 110 -18.65 -7.64 18.95
N LEU A 111 -18.31 -8.91 18.75
CA LEU A 111 -18.29 -9.49 17.41
C LEU A 111 -19.70 -9.50 16.78
N ARG A 112 -20.72 -9.85 17.58
CA ARG A 112 -22.14 -9.76 17.15
C ARG A 112 -22.57 -8.32 16.88
N GLU A 113 -22.08 -7.36 17.66
CA GLU A 113 -22.32 -5.93 17.38
C GLU A 113 -21.71 -5.50 16.03
N ILE A 114 -20.48 -5.95 15.72
CA ILE A 114 -19.82 -5.69 14.43
C ILE A 114 -20.62 -6.35 13.31
N GLU A 115 -20.97 -7.62 13.46
CA GLU A 115 -21.76 -8.40 12.50
C GLU A 115 -23.08 -7.69 12.13
N SER A 116 -23.87 -7.33 13.14
CA SER A 116 -25.15 -6.64 12.92
C SER A 116 -24.96 -5.29 12.21
N LYS A 117 -23.92 -4.52 12.60
CA LYS A 117 -23.62 -3.23 11.96
C LYS A 117 -23.11 -3.37 10.53
N LEU A 118 -22.28 -4.38 10.24
CA LEU A 118 -21.83 -4.65 8.89
C LEU A 118 -23.00 -5.10 8.00
N SER A 119 -23.79 -6.05 8.48
CA SER A 119 -24.98 -6.55 7.77
C SER A 119 -25.96 -5.43 7.45
N HIS A 120 -26.24 -4.54 8.41
CA HIS A 120 -27.09 -3.39 8.18
C HIS A 120 -26.47 -2.34 7.24
N PHE A 121 -25.20 -1.99 7.41
CA PHE A 121 -24.57 -0.92 6.62
C PHE A 121 -24.35 -1.30 5.16
N PHE A 122 -24.03 -2.57 4.89
CA PHE A 122 -23.77 -3.07 3.54
C PHE A 122 -24.98 -3.77 2.91
N GLU A 123 -26.10 -3.90 3.64
CA GLU A 123 -27.30 -4.63 3.20
C GLU A 123 -27.00 -6.10 2.81
N ILE A 124 -26.18 -6.75 3.63
CA ILE A 124 -25.69 -8.13 3.42
C ILE A 124 -26.15 -9.06 4.54
N ASN A 125 -26.11 -10.36 4.27
CA ASN A 125 -26.19 -11.38 5.32
C ASN A 125 -24.78 -11.81 5.67
N GLY A 126 -24.25 -11.29 6.77
CA GLY A 126 -22.91 -11.61 7.24
C GLY A 126 -22.89 -12.25 8.63
N GLU A 127 -21.99 -13.19 8.86
CA GLU A 127 -21.78 -13.79 10.17
C GLU A 127 -20.30 -14.05 10.49
N PHE A 128 -19.95 -13.98 11.78
CA PHE A 128 -18.65 -14.45 12.26
C PHE A 128 -18.70 -15.93 12.64
N VAL A 129 -17.89 -16.74 11.98
CA VAL A 129 -17.74 -18.18 12.25
C VAL A 129 -16.34 -18.46 12.78
N ARG A 130 -16.23 -19.25 13.86
CA ARG A 130 -14.93 -19.67 14.39
C ARG A 130 -14.28 -20.67 13.42
N VAL A 131 -13.02 -20.44 13.06
CA VAL A 131 -12.29 -21.23 12.06
C VAL A 131 -10.82 -21.43 12.45
N SER A 132 -10.13 -22.34 11.77
CA SER A 132 -8.67 -22.47 11.78
C SER A 132 -8.03 -21.43 10.85
N PHE A 133 -6.71 -21.22 10.97
CA PHE A 133 -5.99 -20.33 10.06
C PHE A 133 -5.99 -20.87 8.63
N GLU A 134 -5.84 -22.19 8.48
CA GLU A 134 -5.84 -22.87 7.18
C GLU A 134 -7.18 -22.65 6.46
N THR A 135 -8.30 -22.91 7.15
CA THR A 135 -9.64 -22.70 6.60
C THR A 135 -9.87 -21.23 6.24
N LEU A 136 -9.49 -20.29 7.11
CA LEU A 136 -9.66 -18.86 6.82
C LEU A 136 -8.87 -18.45 5.57
N GLU A 137 -7.60 -18.88 5.44
CA GLU A 137 -6.78 -18.55 4.28
C GLU A 137 -7.37 -19.13 2.98
N GLU A 138 -7.81 -20.39 2.99
CA GLU A 138 -8.49 -21.01 1.84
C GLU A 138 -9.78 -20.28 1.45
N ASP A 139 -10.61 -19.93 2.45
CA ASP A 139 -11.88 -19.26 2.21
C ASP A 139 -11.71 -17.80 1.79
N MET A 140 -10.69 -17.08 2.27
CA MET A 140 -10.35 -15.75 1.76
C MET A 140 -9.81 -15.79 0.32
N ASN A 141 -9.01 -16.80 -0.02
CA ASN A 141 -8.48 -16.99 -1.37
C ASN A 141 -9.60 -17.32 -2.37
N SER A 142 -10.62 -18.07 -1.94
CA SER A 142 -11.81 -18.39 -2.74
C SER A 142 -12.96 -17.38 -2.62
N ARG A 143 -12.74 -16.24 -1.95
CA ARG A 143 -13.71 -15.15 -1.73
C ARG A 143 -14.99 -15.59 -1.01
N LYS A 144 -14.93 -16.63 -0.19
CA LYS A 144 -16.01 -17.05 0.72
C LYS A 144 -15.97 -16.28 2.04
N ALA A 145 -14.76 -16.05 2.56
CA ALA A 145 -14.53 -15.22 3.74
C ALA A 145 -14.04 -13.83 3.32
N ALA A 146 -14.64 -12.79 3.87
CA ALA A 146 -14.24 -11.42 3.60
C ALA A 146 -12.93 -11.05 4.29
N PHE A 147 -12.79 -11.43 5.57
CA PHE A 147 -11.61 -11.18 6.40
C PHE A 147 -11.70 -12.02 7.68
N GLY A 148 -10.65 -12.00 8.50
CA GLY A 148 -10.65 -12.65 9.81
C GLY A 148 -10.31 -11.71 10.97
N ILE A 149 -10.74 -12.09 12.17
CA ILE A 149 -10.36 -11.46 13.44
C ILE A 149 -9.81 -12.52 14.38
N TYR A 150 -8.54 -12.38 14.75
CA TYR A 150 -7.91 -13.16 15.80
C TYR A 150 -7.95 -12.41 17.12
N VAL A 151 -8.44 -13.07 18.17
CA VAL A 151 -8.55 -12.56 19.53
C VAL A 151 -7.53 -13.27 20.41
N GLU A 152 -6.42 -12.59 20.71
CA GLU A 152 -5.26 -13.21 21.38
C GLU A 152 -5.57 -13.72 22.78
N GLU A 153 -6.39 -13.00 23.55
CA GLU A 153 -6.79 -13.37 24.91
C GLU A 153 -7.41 -14.78 24.97
N ARG A 154 -8.21 -15.13 23.95
CA ARG A 154 -8.95 -16.39 23.89
C ARG A 154 -8.29 -17.43 22.98
N ARG A 155 -7.29 -17.02 22.19
CA ARG A 155 -6.69 -17.81 21.10
C ARG A 155 -7.77 -18.31 20.13
N GLU A 156 -8.68 -17.42 19.78
CA GLU A 156 -9.80 -17.72 18.87
C GLU A 156 -9.67 -16.90 17.60
N LEU A 157 -9.87 -17.56 16.47
CA LEU A 157 -9.94 -16.95 15.15
C LEU A 157 -11.36 -17.06 14.60
N TYR A 158 -11.86 -15.94 14.10
CA TYR A 158 -13.17 -15.85 13.47
C TYR A 158 -13.03 -15.34 12.05
N GLY A 159 -13.65 -16.00 11.08
CA GLY A 159 -13.84 -15.50 9.72
C GLY A 159 -15.19 -14.81 9.59
N PHE A 160 -15.24 -13.69 8.87
CA PHE A 160 -16.49 -13.04 8.49
C PHE A 160 -16.92 -13.55 7.11
N TYR A 161 -18.07 -14.24 7.05
CA TYR A 161 -18.64 -14.79 5.82
C TYR A 161 -19.86 -14.00 5.44
N CYS A 162 -20.03 -13.70 4.15
CA CYS A 162 -21.22 -13.04 3.64
C CYS A 162 -21.54 -13.44 2.20
N ASP A 163 -22.67 -12.99 1.70
CA ASP A 163 -23.15 -13.21 0.33
C ASP A 163 -22.42 -12.36 -0.74
N VAL A 164 -21.67 -11.34 -0.32
CA VAL A 164 -20.80 -10.53 -1.19
C VAL A 164 -19.49 -11.25 -1.49
N LYS A 165 -18.99 -11.14 -2.73
CA LYS A 165 -17.71 -11.72 -3.18
C LYS A 165 -16.76 -10.69 -3.81
N ASP A 166 -17.10 -9.40 -3.75
CA ASP A 166 -16.28 -8.31 -4.26
C ASP A 166 -15.18 -7.97 -3.25
N ILE A 167 -13.91 -8.19 -3.65
CA ILE A 167 -12.73 -7.87 -2.82
C ILE A 167 -12.66 -6.39 -2.44
N HIS A 168 -13.16 -5.49 -3.28
CA HIS A 168 -13.22 -4.06 -3.01
C HIS A 168 -14.14 -3.78 -1.82
N GLU A 169 -15.32 -4.40 -1.80
CA GLU A 169 -16.25 -4.29 -0.66
C GLU A 169 -15.68 -4.91 0.61
N PHE A 170 -14.98 -6.04 0.52
CA PHE A 170 -14.31 -6.64 1.68
C PHE A 170 -13.37 -5.67 2.38
N PHE A 171 -12.57 -4.89 1.65
CA PHE A 171 -11.70 -3.90 2.27
C PHE A 171 -12.46 -2.73 2.90
N TYR A 172 -13.60 -2.32 2.35
CA TYR A 172 -14.47 -1.35 3.02
C TYR A 172 -15.13 -1.90 4.28
N MET A 173 -15.54 -3.17 4.29
CA MET A 173 -16.00 -3.86 5.50
C MET A 173 -14.91 -3.89 6.55
N ILE A 174 -13.68 -4.27 6.17
CA ILE A 174 -12.54 -4.25 7.09
C ILE A 174 -12.32 -2.83 7.65
N ARG A 175 -12.34 -1.80 6.79
CA ARG A 175 -12.18 -0.41 7.22
C ARG A 175 -13.26 0.01 8.23
N LYS A 176 -14.50 -0.41 8.04
CA LYS A 176 -15.58 -0.17 9.00
C LYS A 176 -15.33 -0.91 10.31
N THR A 177 -14.91 -2.16 10.26
CA THR A 177 -14.54 -2.96 11.44
C THR A 177 -13.39 -2.32 12.22
N GLU A 178 -12.35 -1.83 11.54
CA GLU A 178 -11.25 -1.09 12.16
C GLU A 178 -11.76 0.11 12.96
N LEU A 179 -12.65 0.92 12.36
CA LEU A 179 -13.22 2.10 13.01
C LEU A 179 -14.09 1.72 14.22
N MET A 180 -14.90 0.66 14.11
CA MET A 180 -15.74 0.18 15.21
C MET A 180 -14.88 -0.30 16.39
N ILE A 181 -13.84 -1.10 16.13
CA ILE A 181 -12.93 -1.60 17.17
C ILE A 181 -12.18 -0.43 17.81
N ARG A 182 -11.63 0.49 17.02
CA ARG A 182 -10.93 1.67 17.55
C ARG A 182 -11.83 2.53 18.44
N ASN A 183 -13.07 2.78 18.03
CA ASN A 183 -14.01 3.55 18.83
C ASN A 183 -14.36 2.85 20.14
N LYS A 184 -14.57 1.52 20.11
CA LYS A 184 -14.85 0.73 21.32
C LYS A 184 -13.67 0.73 22.30
N LEU A 185 -12.45 0.81 21.78
CA LEU A 185 -11.21 0.78 22.55
C LEU A 185 -10.61 2.17 22.78
N ASN A 186 -11.44 3.22 22.89
CA ASN A 186 -11.00 4.59 23.20
C ASN A 186 -9.86 5.09 22.29
N ASN A 187 -10.00 4.88 20.99
CA ASN A 187 -8.99 5.23 19.97
C ASN A 187 -7.63 4.54 20.16
N ALA A 188 -7.65 3.27 20.57
CA ALA A 188 -6.45 2.44 20.66
C ALA A 188 -5.54 2.57 19.43
N ASN A 189 -4.24 2.52 19.70
CA ASN A 189 -3.21 2.56 18.66
C ASN A 189 -3.31 1.32 17.77
N MET A 190 -3.23 1.53 16.47
CA MET A 190 -3.25 0.47 15.46
C MET A 190 -1.88 0.39 14.79
N ARG A 191 -1.32 -0.81 14.72
CA ARG A 191 -0.09 -1.11 13.98
C ARG A 191 -0.42 -1.95 12.75
N TYR A 192 0.39 -1.83 11.72
CA TYR A 192 0.27 -2.64 10.50
C TYR A 192 1.46 -3.57 10.39
N PHE A 193 1.23 -4.79 9.94
CA PHE A 193 2.28 -5.80 9.81
C PHE A 193 2.07 -6.70 8.58
N SER A 194 3.16 -7.33 8.13
CA SER A 194 3.19 -8.21 6.96
C SER A 194 2.82 -9.66 7.31
N ASP A 195 2.62 -10.50 6.29
CA ASP A 195 2.35 -11.94 6.41
C ASP A 195 3.33 -12.70 7.33
N GLU A 196 4.59 -12.26 7.40
CA GLU A 196 5.61 -12.91 8.23
C GLU A 196 5.25 -12.94 9.72
N PHE A 197 4.51 -11.93 10.18
CA PHE A 197 4.04 -11.85 11.54
C PHE A 197 3.01 -12.94 11.88
N LEU A 198 2.19 -13.38 10.90
CA LEU A 198 1.16 -14.39 11.11
C LEU A 198 1.75 -15.79 11.33
N LYS A 199 2.90 -16.11 10.72
CA LYS A 199 3.53 -17.45 10.79
C LYS A 199 3.85 -17.90 12.21
N ASN A 200 4.01 -16.96 13.14
CA ASN A 200 4.35 -17.23 14.54
C ASN A 200 3.26 -16.76 15.50
N LEU A 201 2.03 -16.55 15.02
CA LEU A 201 0.99 -15.93 15.85
C LEU A 201 0.58 -16.83 17.01
N GLU A 202 0.37 -18.12 16.73
CA GLU A 202 -0.09 -19.10 17.72
C GLU A 202 1.04 -19.60 18.63
N SER A 203 2.27 -19.65 18.10
CA SER A 203 3.46 -20.12 18.81
C SER A 203 4.13 -19.04 19.66
N ARG A 204 3.73 -17.77 19.51
CA ARG A 204 4.29 -16.68 20.29
C ARG A 204 3.97 -16.88 21.78
N PRO A 205 4.98 -16.85 22.66
CA PRO A 205 4.74 -16.90 24.09
C PRO A 205 3.80 -15.76 24.43
N TYR A 206 2.70 -16.10 25.13
CA TYR A 206 1.82 -15.10 25.71
C TYR A 206 2.70 -14.21 26.58
N ARG A 207 2.99 -13.00 26.11
CA ARG A 207 3.66 -12.01 26.95
C ARG A 207 2.61 -11.70 28.00
N GLY A 208 2.73 -12.29 29.18
CA GLY A 208 1.85 -12.08 30.33
C GLY A 208 1.82 -10.63 30.87
N GLY A 209 2.13 -9.65 30.02
CA GLY A 209 1.87 -8.25 30.28
C GLY A 209 0.45 -7.87 29.87
N GLU A 210 -0.03 -6.76 30.42
CA GLU A 210 -1.38 -6.21 30.30
C GLU A 210 -1.86 -5.88 28.85
N ARG A 211 -1.02 -6.08 27.82
CA ARG A 211 -1.32 -5.69 26.43
C ARG A 211 -1.84 -6.85 25.61
N LYS A 212 -3.14 -7.12 25.76
CA LYS A 212 -3.93 -8.00 24.89
C LYS A 212 -4.03 -7.42 23.47
N ARG A 213 -4.16 -8.29 22.46
CA ARG A 213 -4.20 -7.88 21.05
C ARG A 213 -5.38 -8.45 20.28
N LEU A 214 -5.85 -7.66 19.34
CA LEU A 214 -6.78 -8.03 18.30
C LEU A 214 -6.07 -7.88 16.96
N ILE A 215 -6.22 -8.87 16.11
CA ILE A 215 -5.59 -8.89 14.81
C ILE A 215 -6.65 -9.05 13.74
N ILE A 216 -6.74 -8.07 12.85
CA ILE A 216 -7.56 -8.19 11.65
C ILE A 216 -6.67 -8.77 10.53
N ILE A 217 -7.02 -9.97 10.11
CA ILE A 217 -6.40 -10.70 9.01
C ILE A 217 -7.17 -10.35 7.73
N VAL A 218 -6.45 -10.00 6.67
CA VAL A 218 -7.04 -9.44 5.46
C VAL A 218 -6.85 -10.41 4.29
N PRO A 219 -7.76 -10.40 3.30
CA PRO A 219 -7.63 -11.25 2.12
C PRO A 219 -6.50 -10.76 1.21
N ARG A 220 -6.02 -11.65 0.33
CA ARG A 220 -5.03 -11.30 -0.70
C ARG A 220 -5.69 -10.61 -1.88
N ILE A 221 -5.09 -9.50 -2.31
CA ILE A 221 -5.41 -8.81 -3.57
C ILE A 221 -4.40 -9.22 -4.63
N THR A 222 -4.87 -9.44 -5.85
CA THR A 222 -4.06 -9.69 -7.03
C THR A 222 -3.70 -8.39 -7.75
N LYS A 223 -2.59 -8.40 -8.48
CA LYS A 223 -2.18 -7.26 -9.34
C LYS A 223 -3.26 -6.86 -10.34
N ARG A 224 -3.97 -7.86 -10.91
CA ARG A 224 -5.07 -7.65 -11.85
C ARG A 224 -6.24 -6.92 -11.21
N GLU A 225 -6.62 -7.28 -9.98
CA GLU A 225 -7.67 -6.57 -9.23
C GLU A 225 -7.26 -5.11 -8.97
N VAL A 226 -6.01 -4.86 -8.53
CA VAL A 226 -5.51 -3.47 -8.33
C VAL A 226 -5.71 -2.64 -9.60
N VAL A 227 -5.27 -3.14 -10.75
CA VAL A 227 -5.42 -2.44 -12.03
C VAL A 227 -6.88 -2.29 -12.42
N TYR A 228 -7.69 -3.34 -12.24
CA TYR A 228 -9.12 -3.37 -12.58
C TYR A 228 -9.92 -2.27 -11.86
N TYR A 229 -9.74 -2.11 -10.55
CA TYR A 229 -10.49 -1.11 -9.77
C TYR A 229 -9.95 0.30 -10.01
N ALA A 230 -8.62 0.47 -10.00
CA ALA A 230 -7.99 1.78 -10.17
C ALA A 230 -8.35 2.45 -11.50
N THR A 231 -8.30 1.71 -12.61
CA THR A 231 -8.64 2.22 -13.95
C THR A 231 -10.13 2.56 -14.11
N ARG A 232 -11.00 2.06 -13.22
CA ARG A 232 -12.43 2.40 -13.15
C ARG A 232 -12.73 3.51 -12.14
N GLY A 233 -11.71 4.11 -11.53
CA GLY A 233 -11.89 5.14 -10.49
C GLY A 233 -12.44 4.61 -9.16
N ARG A 234 -12.48 3.28 -8.97
CA ARG A 234 -12.82 2.66 -7.69
C ARG A 234 -11.53 2.49 -6.89
N ILE A 235 -11.40 3.23 -5.80
CA ILE A 235 -10.20 3.22 -4.95
C ILE A 235 -10.43 2.38 -3.70
N PHE A 236 -9.41 1.68 -3.23
CA PHE A 236 -9.43 0.94 -1.98
C PHE A 236 -9.18 1.86 -0.78
N PRO A 237 -9.59 1.48 0.43
CA PRO A 237 -9.17 2.14 1.66
C PRO A 237 -7.64 2.19 1.81
N PRO A 238 -7.09 3.09 2.66
CA PRO A 238 -5.64 3.20 2.82
C PRO A 238 -5.04 1.91 3.38
N LYS A 239 -3.77 1.62 3.03
CA LYS A 239 -3.03 0.43 3.54
C LYS A 239 -3.68 -0.89 3.12
N THR A 240 -4.21 -0.90 1.90
CA THR A 240 -4.82 -2.10 1.31
C THR A 240 -3.76 -2.96 0.62
N THR A 241 -2.86 -2.34 -0.13
CA THR A 241 -1.80 -3.02 -0.89
C THR A 241 -0.42 -2.78 -0.27
N ARG A 242 0.45 -3.79 -0.36
CA ARG A 242 1.87 -3.68 0.02
C ARG A 242 2.76 -4.11 -1.14
N HIS A 243 3.12 -3.18 -2.02
CA HIS A 243 4.01 -3.47 -3.14
C HIS A 243 5.47 -3.56 -2.68
N ILE A 244 6.12 -4.67 -2.99
CA ILE A 244 7.58 -4.86 -2.82
C ILE A 244 8.18 -4.85 -4.21
N ILE A 245 9.11 -3.91 -4.46
CA ILE A 245 9.77 -3.73 -5.74
C ILE A 245 11.22 -4.24 -5.61
N PRO A 246 11.77 -4.94 -6.61
CA PRO A 246 13.13 -5.49 -6.49
C PRO A 246 14.19 -4.39 -6.36
N ILE A 247 13.96 -3.24 -7.01
CA ILE A 247 14.89 -2.11 -6.96
C ILE A 247 14.13 -0.78 -6.95
N ARG A 248 14.41 0.07 -5.96
CA ARG A 248 13.74 1.35 -5.79
C ARG A 248 14.70 2.53 -5.96
N PRO A 249 14.48 3.43 -6.92
CA PRO A 249 15.25 4.66 -7.02
C PRO A 249 14.81 5.70 -5.97
N LEU A 250 15.79 6.37 -5.35
CA LEU A 250 15.60 7.42 -4.35
C LEU A 250 16.49 8.63 -4.68
N PHE A 251 16.07 9.81 -4.22
CA PHE A 251 16.85 11.05 -4.32
C PHE A 251 17.15 11.49 -5.76
N VAL A 252 16.20 11.30 -6.69
CA VAL A 252 16.29 11.82 -8.07
C VAL A 252 16.39 13.34 -8.12
N ASN A 253 15.82 14.03 -7.11
CA ASN A 253 15.95 15.48 -6.89
C ASN A 253 15.68 16.34 -8.14
N TYR A 254 14.59 16.05 -8.85
CA TYR A 254 14.24 16.78 -10.08
C TYR A 254 13.69 18.19 -9.75
N PRO A 255 14.03 19.25 -10.50
CA PRO A 255 13.60 20.61 -10.18
C PRO A 255 12.07 20.75 -10.23
N MET A 256 11.46 21.24 -9.15
CA MET A 256 9.99 21.37 -9.05
C MET A 256 9.43 22.33 -10.11
N ASN A 257 10.14 23.42 -10.41
CA ASN A 257 9.71 24.42 -11.39
C ASN A 257 9.51 23.84 -12.80
N LEU A 258 10.20 22.75 -13.15
CA LEU A 258 10.07 22.06 -14.44
C LEU A 258 8.86 21.10 -14.49
N LEU A 259 8.21 20.82 -13.36
CA LEU A 259 7.02 19.98 -13.29
C LEU A 259 5.71 20.74 -13.55
N ARG A 260 5.80 22.06 -13.77
CA ARG A 260 4.68 22.88 -14.24
C ARG A 260 4.78 23.07 -15.75
N LYS A 261 3.63 23.23 -16.39
CA LYS A 261 3.53 23.57 -17.81
C LYS A 261 4.24 24.89 -18.06
N SER A 262 5.36 24.79 -18.76
CA SER A 262 6.34 25.87 -18.92
C SER A 262 6.72 26.09 -20.39
N GLY A 263 5.89 25.59 -21.32
CA GLY A 263 6.13 25.65 -22.77
C GLY A 263 7.05 24.53 -23.29
N TYR A 264 7.73 23.80 -22.41
CA TYR A 264 8.50 22.61 -22.78
C TYR A 264 7.60 21.39 -23.00
N ASP A 265 7.93 20.58 -24.00
CA ASP A 265 7.31 19.28 -24.22
C ASP A 265 7.86 18.20 -23.28
N LEU A 266 7.17 17.06 -23.24
CA LEU A 266 7.55 15.93 -22.38
C LEU A 266 8.92 15.35 -22.75
N ASP A 267 9.31 15.39 -24.02
CA ASP A 267 10.57 14.83 -24.49
C ASP A 267 11.75 15.64 -23.94
N PHE A 268 11.67 16.97 -24.02
CA PHE A 268 12.67 17.86 -23.42
C PHE A 268 12.79 17.63 -21.91
N LEU A 269 11.67 17.59 -21.18
CA LEU A 269 11.69 17.35 -19.73
C LEU A 269 12.36 16.01 -19.38
N ASN A 270 12.09 14.98 -20.18
CA ASN A 270 12.68 13.65 -20.05
C ASN A 270 14.16 13.58 -20.46
N GLN A 271 14.61 14.42 -21.40
CA GLN A 271 16.02 14.58 -21.74
C GLN A 271 16.79 15.25 -20.61
N VAL A 272 16.24 16.33 -20.02
CA VAL A 272 16.80 16.99 -18.85
C VAL A 272 16.95 16.00 -17.70
N LEU A 273 15.90 15.24 -17.38
CA LEU A 273 15.92 14.19 -16.35
C LEU A 273 17.05 13.19 -16.61
N SER A 274 17.12 12.65 -17.84
CA SER A 274 18.13 11.65 -18.20
C SER A 274 19.54 12.19 -18.07
N LYS A 275 19.78 13.43 -18.52
CA LYS A 275 21.09 14.07 -18.43
C LYS A 275 21.49 14.29 -16.97
N MET A 276 20.57 14.80 -16.14
CA MET A 276 20.79 14.99 -14.71
C MET A 276 21.17 13.68 -14.02
N LEU A 277 20.39 12.61 -14.22
CA LEU A 277 20.63 11.34 -13.55
C LEU A 277 21.90 10.64 -14.05
N SER A 278 22.26 10.80 -15.33
CA SER A 278 23.51 10.24 -15.89
C SER A 278 24.78 10.85 -15.29
N GLN A 279 24.68 12.04 -14.70
CA GLN A 279 25.81 12.76 -14.07
C GLN A 279 25.90 12.52 -12.56
N ARG A 280 24.92 11.82 -11.98
CA ARG A 280 24.89 11.50 -10.54
C ARG A 280 25.71 10.25 -10.26
N ARG A 281 26.29 10.18 -9.07
CA ARG A 281 26.85 8.91 -8.59
C ARG A 281 25.68 8.01 -8.17
N ILE A 282 25.74 6.76 -8.60
CA ILE A 282 24.72 5.74 -8.33
C ILE A 282 25.25 4.79 -7.25
N LEU A 283 24.53 4.69 -6.13
CA LEU A 283 24.84 3.75 -5.06
C LEU A 283 23.74 2.69 -4.98
N LYS A 284 24.12 1.41 -5.10
CA LYS A 284 23.24 0.26 -4.87
C LYS A 284 23.37 -0.19 -3.41
N VAL A 285 22.30 -0.05 -2.65
CA VAL A 285 22.23 -0.40 -1.23
C VAL A 285 21.29 -1.59 -1.08
N ARG A 286 21.65 -2.56 -0.23
CA ARG A 286 20.72 -3.64 0.15
C ARG A 286 19.57 -3.01 0.95
N GLY A 287 18.34 -3.38 0.61
CA GLY A 287 17.17 -2.87 1.30
C GLY A 287 16.94 -3.55 2.65
N LYS A 288 15.69 -3.59 3.12
CA LYS A 288 15.35 -3.88 4.53
C LYS A 288 16.08 -2.94 5.49
N VAL A 289 16.12 -1.67 5.13
CA VAL A 289 16.94 -0.63 5.78
C VAL A 289 16.10 0.60 6.12
N TYR A 290 16.50 1.31 7.17
CA TYR A 290 15.93 2.60 7.52
C TYR A 290 16.78 3.74 6.95
N ILE A 291 16.17 4.64 6.18
CA ILE A 291 16.83 5.88 5.72
C ILE A 291 16.07 7.08 6.31
N ASP A 292 14.94 7.43 5.71
CA ASP A 292 13.95 8.36 6.25
C ASP A 292 12.71 7.61 6.79
N ARG A 293 12.42 6.47 6.18
CA ARG A 293 11.49 5.43 6.63
C ARG A 293 12.12 4.06 6.42
N PHE A 294 11.44 3.02 6.90
CA PHE A 294 11.81 1.65 6.58
C PHE A 294 11.44 1.31 5.13
N TYR A 295 12.39 0.77 4.37
CA TYR A 295 12.19 0.27 3.02
C TYR A 295 12.30 -1.25 3.00
N GLU A 296 11.24 -1.91 2.56
CA GLU A 296 11.14 -3.37 2.48
C GLU A 296 11.64 -3.95 1.14
N ASP A 297 11.91 -3.09 0.16
CA ASP A 297 12.44 -3.44 -1.16
C ASP A 297 13.77 -4.21 -1.04
N ASP A 298 14.13 -5.02 -2.04
CA ASP A 298 15.36 -5.81 -1.98
C ASP A 298 16.62 -4.95 -2.13
N TYR A 299 16.55 -3.94 -3.01
CA TYR A 299 17.61 -2.99 -3.26
C TYR A 299 17.09 -1.56 -3.40
N LEU A 300 17.92 -0.62 -2.97
CA LEU A 300 17.70 0.81 -3.18
C LEU A 300 18.80 1.33 -4.12
N ILE A 301 18.40 2.21 -5.05
CA ILE A 301 19.31 2.97 -5.90
C ILE A 301 19.27 4.42 -5.46
N ILE A 302 20.36 4.89 -4.89
CA ILE A 302 20.52 6.25 -4.40
C ILE A 302 21.29 7.05 -5.44
N PHE A 303 20.67 8.11 -5.95
CA PHE A 303 21.35 9.12 -6.76
C PHE A 303 21.95 10.19 -5.83
N SER A 304 23.28 10.27 -5.76
CA SER A 304 24.02 11.29 -4.98
C SER A 304 24.73 12.26 -5.91
#